data_AF-A0A060BSJ1-F1
#
_entry.id   AF-A0A060BSJ1-F1
#
_cell.length_a   1.000
_cell.length_b   1.000
_cell.length_c   1.000
_cell.angle_alpha   90.00
_cell.angle_beta   90.00
_cell.angle_gamma   90.00
#
_symmetry.space_group_name_H-M   'P 1'
#
loop_
_entity.id
_entity.type
_entity.pdbx_description
1 polymer ?
#
loop_
_entity_poly.entity_id
_entity_poly.type
_entity_poly.pdbx_seq_one_letter_code
_entity_poly.pdbx_strand_id
1 'polypeptide(L)'
;GTSTTTTTTSTTQATTGATATNYKVKITATVLNIRKGPGTSYAVTGQIKDKGVYTIVQESNGWGKLKSGAGWISLTYAKKV
;
A
#
# COMPACT_ATOMS: atom_id res chain seq x y z
N GLY A 1 8.52 8.43 27.85
CA GLY A 1 7.54 8.48 26.76
C GLY A 1 7.74 7.26 25.92
N THR A 2 7.01 6.20 26.23
CA THR A 2 7.33 4.88 25.68
C THR A 2 6.12 4.00 25.88
N SER A 3 5.35 3.78 24.81
CA SER A 3 4.35 2.72 24.80
C SER A 3 4.94 1.52 24.08
N THR A 4 5.07 0.46 24.86
CA THR A 4 5.36 -0.93 24.53
C THR A 4 4.22 -1.56 23.71
N THR A 5 4.51 -2.56 22.85
CA THR A 5 3.97 -3.94 22.89
C THR A 5 4.34 -4.74 21.62
N THR A 6 4.82 -5.97 21.84
CA THR A 6 5.12 -7.04 20.87
C THR A 6 3.95 -8.01 20.79
N THR A 7 3.42 -8.40 19.61
CA THR A 7 2.85 -9.76 19.36
C THR A 7 2.62 -10.06 17.87
N THR A 8 3.05 -11.25 17.42
CA THR A 8 2.38 -12.10 16.41
C THR A 8 0.85 -12.14 16.65
N THR A 9 0.02 -12.49 15.65
CA THR A 9 -1.47 -12.38 15.70
C THR A 9 -1.94 -10.97 15.32
N SER A 10 -2.08 -10.74 14.01
CA SER A 10 -1.51 -9.54 13.39
C SER A 10 -2.43 -8.30 13.36
N THR A 11 -2.98 -7.93 14.50
CA THR A 11 -3.74 -6.70 14.73
C THR A 11 -2.82 -5.55 15.12
N THR A 12 -3.09 -4.36 14.57
CA THR A 12 -2.57 -3.04 14.99
C THR A 12 -1.05 -2.83 14.91
N GLN A 13 -0.59 -2.23 13.80
CA GLN A 13 0.63 -1.42 13.79
C GLN A 13 0.28 -0.02 13.27
N ALA A 14 -0.27 0.80 14.17
CA ALA A 14 -0.12 2.23 14.09
C ALA A 14 1.32 2.56 14.50
N THR A 15 2.22 2.53 13.54
CA THR A 15 3.41 3.39 13.57
C THR A 15 3.07 4.58 12.71
N THR A 16 2.91 5.74 13.35
CA THR A 16 2.84 7.08 12.75
C THR A 16 3.60 7.14 11.41
N GLY A 17 2.88 7.27 10.28
CA GLY A 17 3.54 7.31 8.97
C GLY A 17 2.70 6.94 7.74
N ALA A 18 1.38 6.73 7.90
CA ALA A 18 0.48 6.64 6.76
C ALA A 18 -0.20 7.99 6.52
N THR A 19 0.23 8.71 5.49
CA THR A 19 -0.31 10.02 5.13
C THR A 19 -1.56 9.83 4.28
N ALA A 20 -2.69 10.42 4.70
CA ALA A 20 -3.89 10.47 3.89
C ALA A 20 -3.64 11.39 2.68
N THR A 21 -4.07 10.95 1.51
CA THR A 21 -3.78 11.61 0.24
C THR A 21 -4.89 11.30 -0.75
N ASN A 22 -4.98 12.05 -1.84
CA ASN A 22 -5.94 11.74 -2.89
C ASN A 22 -5.38 12.12 -4.24
N TYR A 23 -4.85 11.13 -4.96
CA TYR A 23 -4.30 11.32 -6.29
C TYR A 23 -4.35 10.02 -7.07
N LYS A 24 -4.13 10.11 -8.37
CA LYS A 24 -4.12 8.99 -9.28
C LYS A 24 -2.69 8.58 -9.61
N VAL A 25 -2.49 7.29 -9.78
CA VAL A 25 -1.22 6.71 -10.23
C VAL A 25 -1.49 5.78 -11.40
N LYS A 26 -0.65 5.86 -12.43
CA LYS A 26 -0.63 4.91 -13.54
C LYS A 26 0.39 3.81 -13.23
N ILE A 27 -0.04 2.56 -13.31
CA ILE A 27 0.87 1.43 -13.10
C ILE A 27 1.77 1.28 -14.33
N THR A 28 3.08 1.26 -14.10
CA THR A 28 4.09 1.11 -15.16
C THR A 28 4.62 -0.33 -15.24
N ALA A 29 4.56 -1.08 -14.14
CA ALA A 29 4.91 -2.50 -14.11
C ALA A 29 3.95 -3.36 -14.94
N THR A 30 4.48 -4.46 -15.50
CA THR A 30 3.69 -5.47 -16.20
C THR A 30 2.81 -6.27 -15.23
N VAL A 31 3.35 -6.57 -14.05
CA VAL A 31 2.61 -7.24 -12.97
C VAL A 31 3.00 -6.57 -11.65
N LEU A 32 2.00 -6.02 -10.95
CA LEU A 32 2.19 -5.39 -9.65
C LEU A 32 1.38 -6.13 -8.59
N ASN A 33 2.05 -6.65 -7.58
CA ASN A 33 1.41 -7.34 -6.47
C ASN A 33 0.70 -6.35 -5.53
N ILE A 34 -0.57 -6.61 -5.24
CA ILE A 34 -1.34 -5.94 -4.19
C ILE A 34 -1.12 -6.72 -2.90
N ARG A 35 -0.74 -6.02 -1.83
CA ARG A 35 -0.47 -6.61 -0.51
C ARG A 35 -1.44 -6.11 0.54
N LYS A 36 -1.61 -6.89 1.60
CA LYS A 36 -2.49 -6.54 2.73
C LYS A 36 -2.00 -5.30 3.51
N GLY A 37 -0.71 -4.99 3.46
CA GLY A 37 -0.11 -3.87 4.19
C GLY A 37 1.04 -3.20 3.43
N PRO A 38 1.53 -2.05 3.93
CA PRO A 38 2.60 -1.26 3.32
C PRO A 38 3.97 -1.90 3.56
N GLY A 39 4.26 -2.99 2.84
CA GLY A 39 5.53 -3.69 2.97
C GLY A 39 5.56 -5.02 2.21
N THR A 40 6.76 -5.50 1.90
CA THR A 40 6.97 -6.80 1.25
C THR A 40 6.75 -8.00 2.18
N SER A 41 6.76 -7.78 3.50
CA SER A 41 6.47 -8.79 4.53
C SER A 41 4.99 -9.15 4.63
N TYR A 42 4.08 -8.33 4.09
CA TYR A 42 2.64 -8.61 4.09
C TYR A 42 2.26 -9.56 2.97
N ALA A 43 1.25 -10.40 3.24
CA ALA A 43 0.69 -11.32 2.26
C ALA A 43 0.14 -10.58 1.02
N VAL A 44 0.32 -11.19 -0.14
CA VAL A 44 -0.25 -10.73 -1.41
C VAL A 44 -1.74 -11.06 -1.43
N THR A 45 -2.59 -10.06 -1.59
CA THR A 45 -4.06 -10.18 -1.66
C THR A 45 -4.57 -10.20 -3.09
N GLY A 46 -3.77 -9.73 -4.05
CA GLY A 46 -4.14 -9.69 -5.45
C GLY A 46 -3.00 -9.20 -6.33
N GLN A 47 -3.25 -9.04 -7.62
CA GLN A 47 -2.27 -8.58 -8.59
C GLN A 47 -2.94 -7.69 -9.63
N ILE A 48 -2.27 -6.59 -9.98
CA ILE A 48 -2.62 -5.72 -11.08
C ILE A 48 -1.77 -6.13 -12.28
N LYS A 49 -2.43 -6.53 -13.37
CA LYS A 49 -1.77 -6.89 -14.64
C LYS A 49 -2.03 -5.87 -15.75
N ASP A 50 -2.99 -4.98 -15.52
CA ASP A 50 -3.29 -3.87 -16.39
C ASP A 50 -2.46 -2.64 -16.01
N LYS A 51 -1.90 -1.95 -17.02
CA LYS A 51 -1.20 -0.67 -16.84
C LYS A 51 -2.20 0.49 -16.66
N GLY A 52 -3.26 0.22 -15.91
CA GLY A 52 -4.37 1.10 -15.62
C GLY A 52 -3.99 2.23 -14.66
N VAL A 53 -4.98 3.08 -14.40
CA VAL A 53 -4.86 4.20 -13.48
C VAL A 53 -5.67 3.89 -12.22
N TYR A 54 -5.02 4.00 -11.07
CA TYR A 54 -5.58 3.68 -9.77
C TYR A 54 -5.56 4.90 -8.86
N THR A 55 -6.54 5.01 -7.98
CA THR A 55 -6.61 6.11 -7.00
C THR A 55 -5.98 5.66 -5.69
N ILE A 56 -5.00 6.44 -5.22
CA ILE A 56 -4.36 6.26 -3.92
C ILE A 56 -5.03 7.17 -2.90
N VAL A 57 -5.43 6.58 -1.78
CA VAL A 57 -6.09 7.30 -0.67
C VAL A 57 -5.21 7.45 0.56
N GLN A 58 -4.17 6.63 0.69
CA GLN A 58 -3.19 6.69 1.77
C GLN A 58 -1.84 6.25 1.25
N GLU A 59 -0.76 6.84 1.76
CA GLU A 59 0.61 6.45 1.47
C GLU A 59 1.37 6.12 2.73
N SER A 60 2.23 5.10 2.73
CA SER A 60 3.10 4.78 3.85
C SER A 60 4.35 4.05 3.37
N ASN A 61 5.53 4.52 3.77
CA ASN A 61 6.82 3.87 3.47
C ASN A 61 7.01 3.50 1.97
N GLY A 62 6.56 4.35 1.04
CA GLY A 62 6.64 4.09 -0.41
C GLY A 62 5.55 3.16 -0.95
N TRP A 63 4.52 2.86 -0.16
CA TRP A 63 3.33 2.09 -0.56
C TRP A 63 2.10 2.99 -0.63
N GLY A 64 1.24 2.77 -1.62
CA GLY A 64 -0.03 3.45 -1.78
C GLY A 64 -1.21 2.49 -1.57
N LYS A 65 -2.17 2.89 -0.75
CA LYS A 65 -3.42 2.17 -0.53
C LYS A 65 -4.44 2.53 -1.61
N LEU A 66 -4.99 1.51 -2.27
CA LEU A 66 -5.99 1.67 -3.31
C LEU A 66 -7.35 2.09 -2.72
N LYS A 67 -8.02 3.04 -3.37
CA LYS A 67 -9.39 3.47 -3.00
C LYS A 67 -10.39 2.32 -3.04
N SER A 68 -10.17 1.32 -3.91
CA SER A 68 -11.02 0.13 -4.01
C SER A 68 -11.01 -0.75 -2.76
N GLY A 69 -10.06 -0.54 -1.83
CA GLY A 69 -9.88 -1.42 -0.67
C GLY A 69 -9.18 -2.74 -0.99
N ALA A 70 -8.74 -2.96 -2.23
CA ALA A 70 -8.05 -4.19 -2.64
C ALA A 70 -6.72 -4.42 -1.89
N GLY A 71 -6.08 -3.33 -1.44
CA GLY A 71 -4.88 -3.36 -0.61
C GLY A 71 -3.89 -2.26 -0.92
N TRP A 72 -2.62 -2.55 -0.66
CA TRP A 72 -1.48 -1.65 -0.82
C TRP A 72 -0.62 -2.10 -2.01
N ILE A 73 -0.16 -1.12 -2.80
CA ILE A 73 0.74 -1.35 -3.92
C ILE A 73 2.02 -0.53 -3.73
N SER A 74 3.14 -1.00 -4.27
CA SER A 74 4.39 -0.26 -4.21
C SER A 74 4.37 0.89 -5.22
N LEU A 75 4.58 2.11 -4.74
CA LEU A 75 4.60 3.32 -5.57
C LEU A 75 5.85 3.40 -6.44
N THR A 76 6.89 2.62 -6.17
CA THR A 76 8.06 2.48 -7.04
C THR A 76 7.68 2.03 -8.44
N TYR A 77 6.59 1.29 -8.58
CA TYR A 77 6.07 0.75 -9.84
C TYR A 77 4.83 1.50 -10.37
N ALA A 78 4.56 2.68 -9.81
CA ALA A 78 3.43 3.50 -10.17
C ALA A 78 3.87 4.97 -10.37
N LYS A 79 3.42 5.60 -11.44
CA LYS A 79 3.73 7.01 -11.71
C LYS A 79 2.51 7.85 -11.39
N LYS A 80 2.66 8.87 -10.54
CA LYS A 80 1.61 9.87 -10.30
C LYS A 80 1.20 10.54 -11.61
N VAL A 81 -0.11 10.67 -11.81
CA VAL A 81 -0.75 11.32 -12.97
C VAL A 81 -1.71 12.40 -12.52
#